data_AF-A0A3B9JJY7-F1
#
_entry.id   AF-A0A3B9JJY7-F1
#
_cell.length_a   1.000
_cell.length_b   1.000
_cell.length_c   1.000
_cell.angle_alpha   90.00
_cell.angle_beta   90.00
_cell.angle_gamma   90.00
#
_symmetry.space_group_name_H-M   'P 1'
#
loop_
_entity.id
_entity.type
_entity.pdbx_description
1 polymer ?
#
loop_
_entity_poly.entity_id
_entity_poly.type
_entity_poly.pdbx_seq_one_letter_code
_entity_poly.pdbx_strand_id
1 'polypeptide(L)'
;MNKKNLLILLVLSVTLGSVLILTFFYHEGLSEDDRTVGTNTAREAILTSGKTYEVGEDIEPGYYDVIYLPYANDYRVIFRGISLSKDDKLLNMPLNRGDEFTLIVEDKNSESKAKLKFAPSSFDDFELDEQEQFTLSHTGYYVVGDDLPAGEYEVQLTSAAEDSYNNNPDVVIYIFTDHSFKEKISNYYFGKVGYSSNIKLVENEVLYLYKIREGLDYEIEGNSTYAMGYEADDLELLFKKK
;
A
#
# COMPACT_ATOMS: atom_id res chain seq x y z
N MET A 1 42.17 -36.91 -13.04
CA MET A 1 40.78 -36.69 -13.50
C MET A 1 40.76 -36.56 -15.02
N ASN A 2 39.84 -37.22 -15.72
CA ASN A 2 39.71 -37.13 -17.18
C ASN A 2 39.27 -35.71 -17.58
N LYS A 3 39.82 -35.15 -18.67
CA LYS A 3 39.41 -33.84 -19.24
C LYS A 3 37.89 -33.71 -19.43
N LYS A 4 37.19 -34.79 -19.81
CA LYS A 4 35.73 -34.84 -19.91
C LYS A 4 35.04 -34.66 -18.55
N ASN A 5 35.54 -35.32 -17.52
CA ASN A 5 34.98 -35.20 -16.17
C ASN A 5 35.26 -33.81 -15.57
N LEU A 6 36.42 -33.23 -15.87
CA LEU A 6 36.74 -31.84 -15.51
C LEU A 6 35.78 -30.85 -16.18
N LEU A 7 35.51 -31.01 -17.48
CA LEU A 7 34.60 -30.15 -18.22
C LEU A 7 33.16 -30.23 -17.66
N ILE A 8 32.67 -31.44 -17.39
CA ILE A 8 31.32 -31.66 -16.82
C ILE A 8 31.20 -30.96 -15.47
N LEU A 9 32.21 -31.12 -14.61
CA LEU A 9 32.21 -30.54 -13.26
C LEU A 9 32.27 -29.01 -13.30
N LEU A 10 32.99 -28.44 -14.28
CA LEU A 10 33.09 -27.00 -14.48
C LEU A 10 31.77 -26.41 -15.00
N VAL A 11 31.11 -27.07 -15.96
CA VAL A 11 29.77 -26.67 -16.42
C VAL A 11 28.78 -26.73 -15.26
N LEU A 12 28.71 -27.85 -14.53
CA LEU A 12 27.83 -27.98 -13.37
C LEU A 12 28.06 -26.90 -12.31
N SER A 13 29.32 -26.56 -12.04
CA SER A 13 29.66 -25.50 -11.07
C SER A 13 29.21 -24.12 -11.56
N VAL A 14 29.35 -23.83 -12.86
CA VAL A 14 28.86 -22.57 -13.44
C VAL A 14 27.34 -22.53 -13.42
N THR A 15 26.64 -23.59 -13.84
CA THR A 15 25.18 -23.61 -13.84
C THR A 15 24.63 -23.49 -12.42
N LEU A 16 25.21 -24.22 -11.45
CA LEU A 16 24.81 -24.15 -10.05
C LEU A 16 25.10 -22.77 -9.47
N GLY A 17 26.26 -22.18 -9.79
CA GLY A 17 26.60 -20.81 -9.39
C GLY A 17 25.61 -19.79 -9.95
N SER A 18 25.28 -19.87 -11.24
CA SER A 18 24.29 -18.99 -11.87
C SER A 18 22.90 -19.16 -11.26
N VAL A 19 22.46 -20.38 -11.00
CA VAL A 19 21.16 -20.64 -10.35
C VAL A 19 21.15 -20.06 -8.93
N LEU A 20 22.22 -20.26 -8.15
CA LEU A 20 22.31 -19.71 -6.80
C LEU A 20 22.30 -18.18 -6.79
N ILE A 21 23.05 -17.54 -7.69
CA ILE A 21 23.05 -16.09 -7.89
C ILE A 21 21.66 -15.61 -8.25
N LEU A 22 21.00 -16.25 -9.23
CA LEU A 22 19.63 -15.90 -9.59
C LEU A 22 18.69 -16.08 -8.38
N THR A 23 18.72 -17.19 -7.67
CA THR A 23 17.80 -17.38 -6.52
C THR A 23 18.05 -16.40 -5.36
N PHE A 24 19.29 -15.95 -5.15
CA PHE A 24 19.60 -15.00 -4.08
C PHE A 24 19.24 -13.56 -4.45
N PHE A 25 19.58 -13.11 -5.65
CA PHE A 25 19.39 -11.71 -6.05
C PHE A 25 18.00 -11.42 -6.65
N TYR A 26 17.25 -12.44 -7.07
CA TYR A 26 15.96 -12.26 -7.76
C TYR A 26 14.76 -12.24 -6.79
N HIS A 27 14.97 -12.38 -5.48
CA HIS A 27 13.90 -12.46 -4.45
C HIS A 27 14.11 -11.51 -3.27
N GLU A 28 14.91 -10.46 -3.42
CA GLU A 28 14.96 -9.40 -2.41
C GLU A 28 13.64 -8.61 -2.47
N GLY A 29 12.71 -8.98 -1.58
CA GLY A 29 11.61 -8.12 -1.19
C GLY A 29 12.16 -6.87 -0.52
N LEU A 30 11.36 -5.81 -0.51
CA LEU A 30 11.73 -4.57 0.17
C LEU A 30 12.01 -4.84 1.64
N SER A 31 13.14 -4.31 2.10
CA SER A 31 13.56 -4.38 3.48
C SER A 31 13.16 -3.10 4.23
N GLU A 32 13.23 -3.16 5.56
CA GLU A 32 13.06 -1.99 6.43
C GLU A 32 14.09 -0.90 6.10
N ASP A 33 15.34 -1.30 5.78
CA ASP A 33 16.42 -0.39 5.39
C ASP A 33 16.11 0.41 4.12
N ASP A 34 15.20 -0.08 3.25
CA ASP A 34 14.78 0.63 2.02
C ASP A 34 13.73 1.72 2.30
N ARG A 35 13.22 1.83 3.53
CA ARG A 35 12.18 2.78 3.95
C ARG A 35 12.74 4.13 4.39
N THR A 36 13.71 4.66 3.64
CA THR A 36 14.19 6.05 3.85
C THR A 36 14.37 6.76 2.53
N VAL A 37 14.31 8.09 2.52
CA VAL A 37 14.53 8.89 1.31
C VAL A 37 15.88 8.60 0.64
N GLY A 38 16.90 8.22 1.43
CA GLY A 38 18.25 7.97 0.92
C GLY A 38 18.47 6.56 0.34
N THR A 39 17.64 5.59 0.73
CA THR A 39 17.80 4.17 0.39
C THR A 39 16.67 3.63 -0.47
N ASN A 40 15.51 4.30 -0.49
CA ASN A 40 14.37 3.92 -1.33
C ASN A 40 14.76 3.95 -2.82
N THR A 41 14.63 2.80 -3.47
CA THR A 41 14.97 2.62 -4.88
C THR A 41 13.88 3.09 -5.85
N ALA A 42 12.71 3.46 -5.32
CA ALA A 42 11.58 3.98 -6.08
C ALA A 42 11.98 5.18 -6.95
N ARG A 43 11.38 5.27 -8.15
CA ARG A 43 11.57 6.39 -9.06
C ARG A 43 10.25 6.89 -9.59
N GLU A 44 10.14 8.20 -9.75
CA GLU A 44 8.90 8.81 -10.23
C GLU A 44 8.46 8.19 -11.57
N ALA A 45 7.20 7.76 -11.63
CA ALA A 45 6.58 7.21 -12.82
C ALA A 45 5.13 7.68 -12.95
N ILE A 46 4.63 7.78 -14.18
CA ILE A 46 3.21 8.02 -14.45
C ILE A 46 2.70 6.85 -15.28
N LEU A 47 1.82 6.06 -14.68
CA LEU A 47 1.26 4.87 -15.29
C LEU A 47 -0.18 5.14 -15.72
N THR A 48 -0.58 4.54 -16.84
CA THR A 48 -1.89 4.74 -17.45
C THR A 48 -2.72 3.45 -17.37
N SER A 49 -4.02 3.56 -17.14
CA SER A 49 -4.91 2.41 -17.10
C SER A 49 -4.99 1.63 -18.43
N GLY A 50 -5.42 0.38 -18.34
CA GLY A 50 -5.67 -0.49 -19.50
C GLY A 50 -4.56 -1.48 -19.85
N LYS A 51 -3.55 -1.64 -18.98
CA LYS A 51 -2.58 -2.75 -19.07
C LYS A 51 -2.13 -3.22 -17.68
N THR A 52 -1.56 -4.42 -17.65
CA THR A 52 -0.80 -4.96 -16.53
C THR A 52 0.61 -4.39 -16.55
N TYR A 53 1.17 -4.17 -15.37
CA TYR A 53 2.52 -3.67 -15.11
C TYR A 53 3.28 -4.68 -14.26
N GLU A 54 4.57 -4.85 -14.56
CA GLU A 54 5.49 -5.66 -13.75
C GLU A 54 6.53 -4.76 -13.04
N VAL A 55 6.66 -4.93 -11.73
CA VAL A 55 7.64 -4.19 -10.93
C VAL A 55 9.04 -4.77 -11.15
N GLY A 56 9.98 -3.91 -11.49
CA GLY A 56 11.32 -4.25 -11.95
C GLY A 56 11.49 -4.22 -13.47
N GLU A 57 10.38 -4.17 -14.22
CA GLU A 57 10.38 -3.98 -15.69
C GLU A 57 9.74 -2.66 -16.10
N ASP A 58 8.48 -2.42 -15.71
CA ASP A 58 7.74 -1.20 -16.05
C ASP A 58 7.92 -0.06 -15.04
N ILE A 59 8.21 -0.40 -13.78
CA ILE A 59 8.42 0.54 -12.66
C ILE A 59 9.45 -0.04 -11.70
N GLU A 60 10.35 0.76 -11.15
CA GLU A 60 11.36 0.25 -10.19
C GLU A 60 10.68 -0.25 -8.90
N PRO A 61 11.23 -1.27 -8.23
CA PRO A 61 10.77 -1.61 -6.87
C PRO A 61 11.01 -0.46 -5.91
N GLY A 62 10.26 -0.43 -4.81
CA GLY A 62 10.40 0.57 -3.76
C GLY A 62 9.08 0.94 -3.10
N TYR A 63 9.14 1.94 -2.22
CA TYR A 63 7.97 2.51 -1.57
C TYR A 63 7.49 3.75 -2.31
N TYR A 64 6.21 3.79 -2.64
CA TYR A 64 5.61 4.84 -3.46
C TYR A 64 4.46 5.55 -2.76
N ASP A 65 4.41 6.87 -2.92
CA ASP A 65 3.17 7.61 -2.77
C ASP A 65 2.44 7.56 -4.11
N VAL A 66 1.24 6.98 -4.12
CA VAL A 66 0.42 6.82 -5.32
C VAL A 66 -0.65 7.88 -5.32
N ILE A 67 -0.60 8.75 -6.32
CA ILE A 67 -1.42 9.96 -6.41
C ILE A 67 -2.28 9.85 -7.66
N TYR A 68 -3.58 10.06 -7.50
CA TYR A 68 -4.48 10.15 -8.64
C TYR A 68 -4.23 11.43 -9.44
N LEU A 69 -4.09 11.31 -10.77
CA LEU A 69 -3.96 12.46 -11.66
C LEU A 69 -5.31 12.77 -12.31
N PRO A 70 -5.96 13.90 -11.98
CA PRO A 70 -7.26 14.23 -12.54
C PRO A 70 -7.25 14.34 -14.06
N TYR A 71 -8.27 13.75 -14.68
CA TYR A 71 -8.60 13.95 -16.09
C TYR A 71 -9.87 14.79 -16.21
N ALA A 72 -10.21 15.19 -17.44
CA ALA A 72 -11.36 16.07 -17.71
C ALA A 72 -12.73 15.54 -17.21
N ASN A 73 -12.83 14.25 -16.84
CA ASN A 73 -14.01 13.63 -16.26
C ASN A 73 -13.59 12.88 -14.98
N ASP A 74 -14.47 12.85 -13.98
CA ASP A 74 -14.27 12.18 -12.68
C ASP A 74 -14.34 10.65 -12.81
N TYR A 75 -13.34 10.05 -13.45
CA TYR A 75 -13.19 8.59 -13.51
C TYR A 75 -12.51 8.07 -12.26
N ARG A 76 -12.87 6.86 -11.85
CA ARG A 76 -12.13 6.14 -10.79
C ARG A 76 -11.19 5.13 -11.39
N VAL A 77 -10.06 4.92 -10.71
CA VAL A 77 -9.07 3.93 -11.08
C VAL A 77 -8.83 2.97 -9.92
N ILE A 78 -8.91 1.68 -10.20
CA ILE A 78 -8.64 0.62 -9.25
C ILE A 78 -7.16 0.26 -9.36
N PHE A 79 -6.45 0.35 -8.23
CA PHE A 79 -5.08 -0.08 -8.06
C PHE A 79 -5.00 -1.03 -6.87
N ARG A 80 -4.59 -2.28 -7.10
CA ARG A 80 -4.51 -3.35 -6.08
C ARG A 80 -5.81 -3.50 -5.25
N GLY A 81 -6.96 -3.35 -5.90
CA GLY A 81 -8.28 -3.44 -5.26
C GLY A 81 -8.76 -2.16 -4.56
N ILE A 82 -7.93 -1.12 -4.52
CA ILE A 82 -8.25 0.18 -3.93
C ILE A 82 -8.76 1.10 -5.04
N SER A 83 -9.96 1.66 -4.87
CA SER A 83 -10.54 2.60 -5.82
C SER A 83 -10.08 4.01 -5.48
N LEU A 84 -9.35 4.62 -6.40
CA LEU A 84 -8.82 5.98 -6.28
C LEU A 84 -9.63 6.94 -7.15
N SER A 85 -9.96 8.08 -6.56
CA SER A 85 -10.66 9.19 -7.17
C SER A 85 -9.84 10.47 -7.13
N LYS A 86 -10.46 11.59 -7.47
CA LYS A 86 -9.79 12.87 -7.55
C LYS A 86 -9.28 13.27 -6.16
N ASP A 87 -8.00 13.63 -6.09
CA ASP A 87 -7.28 14.09 -4.90
C ASP A 87 -6.90 12.98 -3.89
N ASP A 88 -7.35 11.73 -4.09
CA ASP A 88 -6.93 10.55 -3.34
C ASP A 88 -5.41 10.31 -3.41
N LYS A 89 -4.87 9.78 -2.32
CA LYS A 89 -3.46 9.39 -2.19
C LYS A 89 -3.32 8.11 -1.37
N LEU A 90 -2.43 7.24 -1.83
CA LEU A 90 -1.95 6.12 -1.04
C LEU A 90 -0.53 6.38 -0.61
N LEU A 91 -0.26 6.33 0.68
CA LEU A 91 1.06 6.63 1.22
C LEU A 91 1.88 5.35 1.43
N ASN A 92 3.18 5.45 1.17
CA ASN A 92 4.17 4.42 1.48
C ASN A 92 3.85 3.04 0.89
N MET A 93 3.23 2.96 -0.29
CA MET A 93 2.82 1.71 -0.92
C MET A 93 4.05 0.87 -1.33
N PRO A 94 4.23 -0.34 -0.78
CA PRO A 94 5.34 -1.21 -1.15
C PRO A 94 5.08 -1.89 -2.49
N LEU A 95 6.04 -1.75 -3.41
CA LEU A 95 6.08 -2.48 -4.68
C LEU A 95 7.35 -3.34 -4.72
N ASN A 96 7.20 -4.65 -4.53
CA ASN A 96 8.32 -5.59 -4.58
C ASN A 96 8.65 -5.96 -6.03
N ARG A 97 9.92 -6.26 -6.31
CA ARG A 97 10.32 -6.77 -7.62
C ARG A 97 9.54 -8.06 -7.94
N GLY A 98 9.03 -8.14 -9.16
CA GLY A 98 8.20 -9.25 -9.64
C GLY A 98 6.73 -9.16 -9.24
N ASP A 99 6.32 -8.14 -8.46
CA ASP A 99 4.91 -7.86 -8.27
C ASP A 99 4.26 -7.46 -9.60
N GLU A 100 3.09 -8.03 -9.89
CA GLU A 100 2.25 -7.62 -11.02
C GLU A 100 1.02 -6.86 -10.52
N PHE A 101 0.62 -5.81 -11.25
CA PHE A 101 -0.64 -5.12 -10.97
C PHE A 101 -1.27 -4.52 -12.23
N THR A 102 -2.59 -4.38 -12.21
CA THR A 102 -3.36 -3.76 -13.30
C THR A 102 -4.03 -2.49 -12.80
N LEU A 103 -3.96 -1.45 -13.62
CA LEU A 103 -4.71 -0.21 -13.41
C LEU A 103 -6.01 -0.28 -14.21
N ILE A 104 -7.15 -0.37 -13.53
CA ILE A 104 -8.47 -0.59 -14.14
C ILE A 104 -9.31 0.67 -13.98
N VAL A 105 -9.93 1.15 -15.05
CA VAL A 105 -10.94 2.22 -14.94
C VAL A 105 -12.28 1.58 -14.60
N GLU A 106 -12.98 2.14 -13.61
CA GLU A 106 -14.27 1.59 -13.17
C GLU A 106 -15.38 1.73 -14.24
N ASP A 107 -15.32 2.76 -15.07
CA ASP A 107 -16.26 2.99 -16.18
C ASP A 107 -15.98 2.07 -17.38
N LYS A 108 -16.69 0.93 -17.41
CA LYS A 108 -16.66 -0.07 -18.48
C LYS A 108 -17.04 0.44 -19.88
N ASN A 109 -17.72 1.58 -19.99
CA ASN A 109 -18.25 2.07 -21.26
C ASN A 109 -17.39 3.14 -21.92
N SER A 110 -16.26 3.49 -21.31
CA SER A 110 -15.39 4.56 -21.82
C SER A 110 -14.09 4.00 -22.40
N GLU A 111 -13.65 4.54 -23.54
CA GLU A 111 -12.26 4.42 -24.02
C GLU A 111 -11.29 5.26 -23.15
N SER A 112 -11.76 5.78 -22.02
CA SER A 112 -11.02 6.71 -21.19
C SER A 112 -9.91 6.01 -20.44
N LYS A 113 -8.80 6.74 -20.32
CA LYS A 113 -7.62 6.29 -19.60
C LYS A 113 -7.45 7.16 -18.37
N ALA A 114 -7.33 6.54 -17.21
CA ALA A 114 -6.93 7.19 -15.97
C ALA A 114 -5.41 7.10 -15.83
N LYS A 115 -4.82 8.01 -15.06
CA LYS A 115 -3.39 8.02 -14.79
C LYS A 115 -3.16 8.09 -13.29
N LEU A 116 -2.19 7.30 -12.83
CA LEU A 116 -1.66 7.40 -11.48
C LEU A 116 -0.22 7.86 -11.56
N LYS A 117 0.13 8.82 -10.72
CA LYS A 117 1.51 9.18 -10.45
C LYS A 117 2.00 8.32 -9.30
N PHE A 118 3.13 7.67 -9.52
CA PHE A 118 3.89 6.94 -8.51
C PHE A 118 5.11 7.80 -8.18
N ALA A 119 5.10 8.46 -7.03
CA ALA A 119 6.24 9.23 -6.54
C ALA A 119 7.02 8.39 -5.52
N PRO A 120 8.36 8.45 -5.46
CA PRO A 120 9.10 7.88 -4.33
C PRO A 120 8.53 8.47 -3.04
N SER A 121 8.23 7.60 -2.08
CA SER A 121 7.61 8.04 -0.84
C SER A 121 8.56 8.93 -0.05
N SER A 122 8.01 9.97 0.57
CA SER A 122 8.76 10.90 1.43
C SER A 122 9.01 10.34 2.83
N PHE A 123 8.18 9.38 3.28
CA PHE A 123 8.18 8.89 4.67
C PHE A 123 8.07 10.04 5.67
N ASP A 124 7.20 11.00 5.39
CA ASP A 124 7.02 12.15 6.27
C ASP A 124 6.45 11.71 7.63
N ASP A 125 7.12 12.12 8.71
CA ASP A 125 6.67 11.87 10.08
C ASP A 125 5.30 12.50 10.33
N PHE A 126 4.47 11.84 11.13
CA PHE A 126 3.23 12.45 11.59
C PHE A 126 3.49 13.47 12.69
N GLU A 127 3.08 14.71 12.45
CA GLU A 127 3.11 15.75 13.48
C GLU A 127 1.93 15.57 14.45
N LEU A 128 2.19 15.87 15.72
CA LEU A 128 1.13 16.01 16.73
C LEU A 128 0.36 17.31 16.48
N ASP A 129 -0.96 17.23 16.54
CA ASP A 129 -1.82 18.41 16.55
C ASP A 129 -1.75 19.17 17.89
N GLU A 130 -2.48 20.30 17.98
CA GLU A 130 -2.55 21.11 19.21
C GLU A 130 -3.16 20.35 20.41
N GLN A 131 -3.81 19.22 20.16
CA GLN A 131 -4.45 18.36 21.14
C GLN A 131 -3.63 17.10 21.48
N GLU A 132 -2.37 17.05 21.04
CA GLU A 132 -1.45 15.92 21.21
C GLU A 132 -1.97 14.62 20.59
N GLN A 133 -2.54 14.71 19.38
CA GLN A 133 -3.06 13.58 18.61
C GLN A 133 -2.35 13.50 17.26
N PHE A 134 -2.21 12.28 16.75
CA PHE A 134 -1.80 12.06 15.36
C PHE A 134 -3.04 11.88 14.49
N THR A 135 -3.04 12.52 13.32
CA THR A 135 -4.16 12.45 12.36
C THR A 135 -3.72 11.69 11.12
N LEU A 136 -4.37 10.56 10.86
CA LEU A 136 -4.14 9.76 9.66
C LEU A 136 -5.32 9.93 8.70
N SER A 137 -5.08 10.69 7.63
CA SER A 137 -6.11 11.05 6.64
C SER A 137 -6.03 10.22 5.35
N HIS A 138 -4.98 9.40 5.15
CA HIS A 138 -4.79 8.64 3.91
C HIS A 138 -4.66 7.14 4.15
N THR A 139 -5.15 6.34 3.20
CA THR A 139 -4.80 4.92 3.12
C THR A 139 -3.29 4.78 2.94
N GLY A 140 -2.67 3.84 3.64
CA GLY A 140 -1.23 3.67 3.56
C GLY A 140 -0.65 2.68 4.55
N TYR A 141 0.65 2.47 4.41
CA TYR A 141 1.46 1.62 5.28
C TYR A 141 2.33 2.46 6.20
N TYR A 142 2.25 2.20 7.50
CA TYR A 142 2.94 2.96 8.53
C TYR A 142 3.69 2.01 9.47
N VAL A 143 4.93 2.32 9.78
CA VAL A 143 5.80 1.55 10.67
C VAL A 143 5.77 2.18 12.06
N VAL A 144 5.49 1.35 13.05
CA VAL A 144 5.48 1.76 14.45
C VAL A 144 6.92 1.90 14.94
N GLY A 145 7.26 3.05 15.52
CA GLY A 145 8.62 3.44 15.91
C GLY A 145 9.16 4.55 15.01
N ASP A 146 8.94 4.41 13.70
CA ASP A 146 9.35 5.38 12.69
C ASP A 146 8.26 6.44 12.44
N ASP A 147 7.11 6.03 11.87
CA ASP A 147 6.06 6.98 11.48
C ASP A 147 5.17 7.36 12.68
N LEU A 148 4.91 6.41 13.58
CA LEU A 148 4.09 6.58 14.77
C LEU A 148 4.76 5.91 15.97
N PRO A 149 4.93 6.58 17.12
CA PRO A 149 5.63 5.98 18.25
C PRO A 149 4.86 4.78 18.83
N ALA A 150 5.56 3.76 19.33
CA ALA A 150 4.89 2.66 20.04
C ALA A 150 4.12 3.16 21.29
N GLY A 151 3.04 2.46 21.63
CA GLY A 151 2.20 2.80 22.78
C GLY A 151 0.77 2.31 22.71
N GLU A 152 0.00 2.71 23.72
CA GLU A 152 -1.45 2.50 23.76
C GLU A 152 -2.16 3.76 23.27
N TYR A 153 -3.11 3.58 22.36
CA TYR A 153 -3.86 4.64 21.72
C TYR A 153 -5.35 4.44 21.92
N GLU A 154 -6.06 5.53 22.18
CA GLU A 154 -7.46 5.63 21.81
C GLU A 154 -7.54 6.16 20.38
N VAL A 155 -8.08 5.35 19.49
CA VAL A 155 -8.23 5.69 18.08
C VAL A 155 -9.69 6.00 17.81
N GLN A 156 -9.97 7.16 17.23
CA GLN A 156 -11.33 7.59 16.92
C GLN A 156 -11.46 7.87 15.42
N LEU A 157 -12.53 7.36 14.81
CA LEU A 157 -12.91 7.77 13.46
C LEU A 157 -13.64 9.11 13.51
N THR A 158 -13.11 10.10 12.84
CA THR A 158 -13.71 11.42 12.69
C THR A 158 -13.97 11.72 11.22
N SER A 159 -14.58 12.87 10.98
CA SER A 159 -14.62 13.43 9.64
C SER A 159 -14.43 14.93 9.66
N ALA A 160 -13.65 15.42 8.69
CA ALA A 160 -13.43 16.83 8.43
C ALA A 160 -14.70 17.53 7.87
N ALA A 161 -15.66 16.79 7.32
CA ALA A 161 -16.91 17.34 6.78
C ALA A 161 -18.07 17.19 7.76
N GLU A 162 -18.79 18.29 8.05
CA GLU A 162 -19.92 18.34 8.99
C GLU A 162 -21.09 17.41 8.59
N ASP A 163 -21.25 17.10 7.30
CA ASP A 163 -22.38 16.32 6.76
C ASP A 163 -22.10 14.81 6.59
N SER A 164 -20.90 14.34 6.94
CA SER A 164 -20.44 12.96 6.73
C SER A 164 -21.07 11.90 7.64
N TYR A 165 -21.80 12.34 8.69
CA TYR A 165 -22.33 11.49 9.77
C TYR A 165 -23.29 10.37 9.33
N ASN A 166 -23.85 10.44 8.11
CA ASN A 166 -24.84 9.48 7.60
C ASN A 166 -24.29 8.42 6.64
N ASN A 167 -23.01 8.47 6.31
CA ASN A 167 -22.36 7.39 5.58
C ASN A 167 -21.87 6.38 6.63
N ASN A 168 -22.02 5.07 6.37
CA ASN A 168 -21.35 4.02 7.15
C ASN A 168 -19.95 3.85 6.55
N PRO A 169 -18.93 4.57 7.03
CA PRO A 169 -17.58 4.35 6.53
C PRO A 169 -17.08 2.98 6.98
N ASP A 170 -16.30 2.32 6.14
CA ASP A 170 -15.66 1.05 6.43
C ASP A 170 -14.16 1.28 6.56
N VAL A 171 -13.72 1.90 7.65
CA VAL A 171 -12.27 2.06 7.88
C VAL A 171 -11.74 0.84 8.62
N VAL A 172 -10.69 0.22 8.08
CA VAL A 172 -10.03 -0.96 8.67
C VAL A 172 -8.57 -0.64 8.92
N ILE A 173 -8.09 -0.98 10.12
CA ILE A 173 -6.67 -1.03 10.43
C ILE A 173 -6.28 -2.49 10.50
N TYR A 174 -5.24 -2.88 9.78
CA TYR A 174 -4.58 -4.16 9.91
C TYR A 174 -3.20 -3.97 10.54
N ILE A 175 -2.84 -4.82 11.50
CA ILE A 175 -1.52 -4.82 12.13
C ILE A 175 -0.79 -6.09 11.71
N PHE A 176 0.42 -5.93 11.18
CA PHE A 176 1.31 -7.00 10.75
C PHE A 176 2.58 -7.03 11.60
N THR A 177 3.18 -8.22 11.72
CA THR A 177 4.42 -8.42 12.46
C THR A 177 5.63 -7.73 11.84
N ASP A 178 5.61 -7.54 10.51
CA ASP A 178 6.73 -7.03 9.74
C ASP A 178 6.28 -6.55 8.35
N HIS A 179 7.25 -6.05 7.59
CA HIS A 179 7.12 -5.52 6.22
C HIS A 179 6.85 -6.59 5.16
N SER A 180 6.84 -7.89 5.52
CA SER A 180 6.47 -8.95 4.58
C SER A 180 4.96 -9.05 4.39
N PHE A 181 4.17 -8.46 5.29
CA PHE A 181 2.70 -8.48 5.29
C PHE A 181 2.10 -9.90 5.32
N LYS A 182 2.90 -10.91 5.71
CA LYS A 182 2.47 -12.33 5.69
C LYS A 182 1.69 -12.71 6.94
N GLU A 183 2.11 -12.20 8.10
CA GLU A 183 1.50 -12.54 9.38
C GLU A 183 0.75 -11.33 9.96
N LYS A 184 -0.58 -11.42 9.89
CA LYS A 184 -1.49 -10.45 10.48
C LYS A 184 -1.71 -10.79 11.95
N ILE A 185 -1.40 -9.84 12.84
CA ILE A 185 -1.60 -9.95 14.30
C ILE A 185 -3.04 -9.64 14.67
N SER A 186 -3.58 -8.54 14.15
CA SER A 186 -4.89 -8.04 14.54
C SER A 186 -5.52 -7.16 13.46
N ASN A 187 -6.81 -6.89 13.61
CA ASN A 187 -7.50 -5.88 12.81
C ASN A 187 -8.56 -5.15 13.63
N TYR A 188 -8.77 -3.88 13.30
CA TYR A 188 -9.75 -3.00 13.93
C TYR A 188 -10.64 -2.41 12.86
N TYR A 189 -11.95 -2.41 13.10
CA TYR A 189 -12.95 -1.92 12.14
C TYR A 189 -13.71 -0.74 12.75
N PHE A 190 -13.85 0.31 11.96
CA PHE A 190 -14.51 1.56 12.32
C PHE A 190 -15.64 1.82 11.34
N GLY A 191 -16.80 1.25 11.64
CA GLY A 191 -18.02 1.32 10.82
C GLY A 191 -18.80 2.64 10.90
N LYS A 192 -18.37 3.57 11.77
CA LYS A 192 -19.16 4.76 12.14
C LYS A 192 -18.30 5.89 12.67
N VAL A 193 -18.55 7.11 12.19
CA VAL A 193 -17.94 8.35 12.73
C VAL A 193 -18.30 8.50 14.22
N GLY A 194 -17.30 8.89 15.01
CA GLY A 194 -17.35 9.00 16.46
C GLY A 194 -17.08 7.70 17.20
N TYR A 195 -17.04 6.54 16.53
CA TYR A 195 -16.62 5.29 17.13
C TYR A 195 -15.14 5.35 17.51
N SER A 196 -14.83 4.90 18.73
CA SER A 196 -13.45 4.77 19.20
C SER A 196 -13.12 3.34 19.61
N SER A 197 -11.85 2.99 19.48
CA SER A 197 -11.29 1.71 19.90
C SER A 197 -9.91 1.90 20.52
N ASN A 198 -9.53 0.98 21.40
CA ASN A 198 -8.20 0.99 21.99
C ASN A 198 -7.28 0.08 21.18
N ILE A 199 -6.16 0.65 20.72
CA ILE A 199 -5.16 -0.04 19.92
C ILE A 199 -3.83 0.02 20.65
N LYS A 200 -3.14 -1.11 20.72
CA LYS A 200 -1.77 -1.18 21.19
C LYS A 200 -0.87 -1.38 19.99
N LEU A 201 0.07 -0.46 19.80
CA LEU A 201 1.08 -0.50 18.76
C LEU A 201 2.43 -0.86 19.39
N VAL A 202 3.08 -1.90 18.85
CA VAL A 202 4.39 -2.36 19.28
C VAL A 202 5.43 -1.94 18.25
N GLU A 203 6.64 -1.60 18.72
CA GLU A 203 7.77 -1.23 17.87
C GLU A 203 7.98 -2.24 16.72
N ASN A 204 8.26 -1.72 15.53
CA ASN A 204 8.49 -2.44 14.27
C ASN A 204 7.26 -3.20 13.71
N GLU A 205 6.08 -3.07 14.32
CA GLU A 205 4.84 -3.50 13.66
C GLU A 205 4.51 -2.60 12.48
N VAL A 206 3.83 -3.17 11.48
CA VAL A 206 3.33 -2.39 10.34
C VAL A 206 1.81 -2.24 10.44
N LEU A 207 1.38 -1.00 10.51
CA LEU A 207 -0.02 -0.58 10.45
C LEU A 207 -0.39 -0.32 8.99
N TYR A 208 -1.28 -1.13 8.44
CA TYR A 208 -1.94 -0.85 7.18
C TYR A 208 -3.32 -0.25 7.44
N LEU A 209 -3.45 1.05 7.20
CA LEU A 209 -4.72 1.75 7.23
C LEU A 209 -5.38 1.61 5.87
N TYR A 210 -6.56 1.00 5.85
CA TYR A 210 -7.37 0.85 4.65
C TYR A 210 -8.72 1.54 4.85
N LYS A 211 -8.96 2.61 4.09
CA LYS A 211 -10.26 3.29 4.07
C LYS A 211 -11.12 2.70 2.96
N ILE A 212 -12.27 2.16 3.34
CA ILE A 212 -13.31 1.71 2.42
C ILE A 212 -14.50 2.64 2.64
N ARG A 213 -15.07 3.13 1.54
CA ARG A 213 -16.43 3.66 1.51
C ARG A 213 -17.25 2.70 0.67
N GLU A 214 -18.42 2.31 1.17
CA GLU A 214 -19.31 1.42 0.44
C GLU A 214 -19.67 1.98 -0.95
N GLY A 215 -19.52 1.12 -1.96
CA GLY A 215 -20.29 1.17 -3.20
C GLY A 215 -19.66 0.37 -4.33
N LEU A 216 -20.53 -0.33 -5.04
CA LEU A 216 -20.29 -1.26 -6.15
C LEU A 216 -19.82 -2.67 -5.72
N ASP A 217 -20.77 -3.59 -5.75
CA ASP A 217 -20.51 -5.02 -5.94
C ASP A 217 -19.96 -5.23 -7.35
N TYR A 218 -18.82 -5.91 -7.48
CA TYR A 218 -18.41 -6.53 -8.74
C TYR A 218 -18.32 -8.04 -8.58
N GLU A 219 -19.14 -8.73 -9.37
CA GLU A 219 -19.01 -10.16 -9.59
C GLU A 219 -17.96 -10.37 -10.70
N ILE A 220 -16.77 -10.86 -10.34
CA ILE A 220 -15.82 -11.41 -11.31
C ILE A 220 -15.90 -12.93 -11.16
N GLU A 221 -16.16 -13.61 -12.27
CA GLU A 221 -16.34 -15.06 -12.36
C GLU A 221 -15.19 -15.81 -11.68
N GLY A 222 -15.49 -16.43 -10.53
CA GLY A 222 -14.70 -17.50 -9.94
C GLY A 222 -13.59 -17.06 -8.98
N ASN A 223 -13.97 -16.86 -7.70
CA ASN A 223 -13.09 -16.80 -6.52
C ASN A 223 -12.12 -15.62 -6.40
N SER A 224 -12.62 -14.52 -5.85
CA SER A 224 -12.03 -13.80 -4.69
C SER A 224 -12.94 -12.62 -4.33
N THR A 225 -13.33 -12.51 -3.06
CA THR A 225 -14.15 -11.40 -2.57
C THR A 225 -13.22 -10.23 -2.25
N TYR A 226 -13.05 -9.31 -3.19
CA TYR A 226 -12.44 -8.01 -2.91
C TYR A 226 -13.56 -7.02 -2.60
N ALA A 227 -13.60 -6.52 -1.36
CA ALA A 227 -14.40 -5.35 -1.04
C ALA A 227 -13.73 -4.13 -1.70
N MET A 228 -14.34 -3.61 -2.75
CA MET A 228 -13.91 -2.37 -3.39
C MET A 228 -14.22 -1.22 -2.44
N GLY A 229 -13.18 -0.54 -1.94
CA GLY A 229 -13.31 0.63 -1.09
C GLY A 229 -13.02 1.90 -1.85
N TYR A 230 -13.85 2.92 -1.68
CA TYR A 230 -13.44 4.30 -2.01
C TYR A 230 -12.72 4.94 -0.83
N GLU A 231 -11.75 5.81 -1.13
CA GLU A 231 -11.30 6.76 -0.13
C GLU A 231 -12.45 7.75 0.15
N ALA A 232 -12.72 7.98 1.44
CA ALA A 232 -13.51 9.12 1.85
C ALA A 232 -12.51 10.16 2.29
N ASP A 233 -12.28 11.15 1.42
CA ASP A 233 -11.32 12.23 1.60
C ASP A 233 -11.50 12.95 2.93
N ASP A 234 -12.75 12.98 3.41
CA ASP A 234 -13.12 13.66 4.63
C ASP A 234 -12.99 12.78 5.88
N LEU A 235 -12.67 11.49 5.81
CA LEU A 235 -12.53 10.66 7.02
C LEU A 235 -11.14 10.79 7.61
N GLU A 236 -11.02 10.74 8.92
CA GLU A 236 -9.70 10.76 9.57
C GLU A 236 -9.72 9.80 10.75
N LEU A 237 -8.56 9.22 11.05
CA LEU A 237 -8.35 8.53 12.31
C LEU A 237 -7.49 9.39 13.20
N LEU A 238 -8.03 9.75 14.35
CA LEU A 238 -7.31 10.45 15.41
C LEU A 238 -6.73 9.44 16.37
N PHE A 239 -5.42 9.43 16.52
CA PHE A 239 -4.67 8.58 17.44
C PHE A 239 -4.26 9.40 18.64
N LYS A 240 -4.96 9.21 19.76
CA LYS A 240 -4.63 9.85 21.03
C LYS A 240 -3.87 8.88 21.94
N LYS A 241 -2.63 9.21 22.26
CA LYS A 241 -1.79 8.39 23.16
C LYS A 241 -2.34 8.43 24.59
N LYS A 242 -2.35 7.28 25.28
CA LYS A 242 -2.82 7.12 26.67
C LYS A 242 -1.71 7.21 27.70
#